data_AF-A0A352DVD4-F1
#
_entry.id   AF-A0A352DVD4-F1
#
_cell.length_a   1.000
_cell.length_b   1.000
_cell.length_c   1.000
_cell.angle_alpha   90.00
_cell.angle_beta   90.00
_cell.angle_gamma   90.00
#
_symmetry.space_group_name_H-M   'P 1'
#
loop_
_entity.id
_entity.type
_entity.pdbx_description
1 polymer ?
#
loop_
_entity_poly.entity_id
_entity_poly.type
_entity_poly.pdbx_seq_one_letter_code
_entity_poly.pdbx_strand_id
1 'polypeptide(L)'
;MDQVFFGDPGIEGTTPSLDAGRREALAAAEARLAALEEEVKSLRDSDKVFGPVTAAPPAVRVHLRGNPEVSGDEVGPGTISLLAGLPARFGDASLSDGMRRAALADWITSPHNPLTARVIVNRLWHHHFGVGLVDTPSDLGLGGGRPSHPELLDWLASEVAARGWSLKALHRLICTSHAYRQRSVGVPDAAAALAVDADNRLLWRHSPRRLDAESLRDATLAVSGCLNDAMHGPGYRDFDYEEAYAPVYRYVTPDTPDLWRRSIYRFVVRSTPHAFLTTLDCPNPANLAPARLETTTALQSLALLNNDFMLRQAGHWARRLEREAGPDPAAQVVRAYRLALAREPEDAEAAAAVALVTSAGLPQFCRMLLNTNEFLFVD
;
A
#
# COMPACT_ATOMS: atom_id res chain seq x y z
N MET A 1 44.30 -13.46 -83.31
CA MET A 1 42.91 -13.31 -83.78
C MET A 1 42.14 -12.81 -82.58
N ASP A 2 41.80 -11.52 -82.64
CA ASP A 2 41.75 -10.61 -81.51
C ASP A 2 40.52 -10.82 -80.62
N GLN A 3 40.77 -10.90 -79.31
CA GLN A 3 39.75 -10.83 -78.29
C GLN A 3 39.33 -9.37 -78.12
N VAL A 4 38.17 -9.02 -78.67
CA VAL A 4 37.50 -7.74 -78.45
C VAL A 4 36.94 -7.74 -77.02
N PHE A 5 37.61 -7.04 -76.11
CA PHE A 5 37.05 -6.67 -74.81
C PHE A 5 35.93 -5.65 -75.04
N PHE A 6 34.69 -6.00 -74.69
CA PHE A 6 33.64 -5.00 -74.47
C PHE A 6 33.97 -4.27 -73.16
N GLY A 7 34.19 -2.97 -73.25
CA GLY A 7 34.45 -2.12 -72.08
C GLY A 7 33.30 -2.17 -71.08
N ASP A 8 33.64 -2.15 -69.80
CA ASP A 8 32.72 -2.04 -68.67
C ASP A 8 32.04 -0.65 -68.73
N PRO A 9 30.70 -0.55 -68.92
CA PRO A 9 30.02 0.73 -68.91
C PRO A 9 30.00 1.27 -67.48
N GLY A 10 30.98 2.10 -67.13
CA GLY A 10 30.97 2.87 -65.90
C GLY A 10 29.79 3.84 -65.91
N ILE A 11 28.77 3.54 -65.12
CA ILE A 11 27.69 4.49 -64.82
C ILE A 11 28.24 5.47 -63.78
N GLU A 12 28.58 6.69 -64.19
CA GLU A 12 28.83 7.78 -63.24
C GLU A 12 27.49 8.18 -62.60
N GLY A 13 27.36 7.92 -61.30
CA GLY A 13 26.23 8.39 -60.52
C GLY A 13 26.24 9.92 -60.47
N THR A 14 25.30 10.55 -61.17
CA THR A 14 25.03 11.98 -61.00
C THR A 14 24.29 12.17 -59.70
N THR A 15 24.92 12.80 -58.70
CA THR A 15 24.21 13.28 -57.52
C THR A 15 23.19 14.31 -57.99
N PRO A 16 21.88 14.11 -57.78
CA PRO A 16 20.90 15.12 -58.18
C PRO A 16 21.21 16.42 -57.42
N SER A 17 21.74 17.41 -58.14
CA SER A 17 21.96 18.75 -57.60
C SER A 17 20.60 19.39 -57.39
N LEU A 18 20.18 19.48 -56.13
CA LEU A 18 19.01 20.27 -55.77
C LEU A 18 19.26 21.72 -56.22
N ASP A 19 18.30 22.30 -56.94
CA ASP A 19 18.35 23.73 -57.26
C ASP A 19 18.40 24.57 -55.97
N ALA A 20 18.85 25.81 -56.06
CA ALA A 20 19.07 26.66 -54.90
C ALA A 20 17.78 26.84 -54.07
N GLY A 21 16.61 26.92 -54.72
CA GLY A 21 15.32 27.06 -54.04
C GLY A 21 14.90 25.80 -53.29
N ARG A 22 15.20 24.61 -53.82
CA ARG A 22 14.96 23.33 -53.14
C ARG A 22 15.92 23.09 -51.98
N ARG A 23 17.17 23.55 -52.07
CA ARG A 23 18.12 23.53 -50.94
C ARG A 23 17.66 24.44 -49.81
N GLU A 24 17.17 25.62 -50.14
CA GLU A 24 16.63 26.56 -49.15
C GLU A 24 15.35 26.01 -48.50
N ALA A 25 14.45 25.42 -49.30
CA ALA A 25 13.24 24.76 -48.79
C ALA A 25 13.55 23.55 -47.90
N LEU A 26 14.56 22.74 -48.26
CA LEU A 26 15.01 21.61 -47.44
C LEU A 26 15.61 22.09 -46.11
N ALA A 27 16.50 23.07 -46.15
CA ALA A 27 17.10 23.65 -44.94
C ALA A 27 16.04 24.26 -44.02
N ALA A 28 15.03 24.93 -44.57
CA ALA A 28 13.90 25.46 -43.81
C ALA A 28 13.03 24.35 -43.19
N ALA A 29 12.82 23.24 -43.92
CA ALA A 29 12.08 22.09 -43.42
C ALA A 29 12.86 21.35 -42.31
N GLU A 30 14.17 21.17 -42.45
CA GLU A 30 15.05 20.58 -41.44
C GLU A 30 15.11 21.44 -40.17
N ALA A 31 15.25 22.75 -40.31
CA ALA A 31 15.21 23.67 -39.17
C ALA A 31 13.85 23.63 -38.45
N ARG A 32 12.74 23.54 -39.20
CA ARG A 32 11.40 23.40 -38.63
C ARG A 32 11.21 22.05 -37.93
N LEU A 33 11.77 20.98 -38.48
CA LEU A 33 11.74 19.65 -37.86
C LEU A 33 12.50 19.68 -36.53
N ALA A 34 13.72 20.22 -36.51
CA ALA A 34 14.53 20.33 -35.29
C ALA A 34 13.83 21.18 -34.21
N ALA A 35 13.19 22.29 -34.59
CA ALA A 35 12.42 23.12 -33.67
C ALA A 35 11.22 22.35 -33.08
N LEU A 36 10.48 21.60 -33.91
CA LEU A 36 9.35 20.78 -33.47
C LEU A 36 9.80 19.61 -32.58
N GLU A 37 10.97 19.01 -32.85
CA GLU A 37 11.53 17.94 -32.03
C GLU A 37 11.90 18.42 -30.62
N GLU A 38 12.52 19.60 -30.51
CA GLU A 38 12.79 20.23 -29.20
C GLU A 38 11.51 20.68 -28.48
N GLU A 39 10.50 21.19 -29.21
CA GLU A 39 9.19 21.50 -28.65
C GLU A 39 8.51 20.23 -28.09
N VAL A 40 8.48 19.13 -28.84
CA VAL A 40 7.95 17.84 -28.39
C VAL A 40 8.71 17.31 -27.18
N LYS A 41 10.03 17.46 -27.14
CA LYS A 41 10.86 17.04 -26.00
C LYS A 41 10.51 17.85 -24.75
N SER A 42 10.36 19.17 -24.88
CA SER A 42 9.93 20.04 -23.78
C SER A 42 8.51 19.72 -23.28
N LEU A 43 7.61 19.32 -24.17
CA LEU A 43 6.25 18.90 -23.84
C LEU A 43 6.20 17.49 -23.23
N ARG A 44 7.13 16.60 -23.58
CA ARG A 44 7.25 15.26 -22.98
C ARG A 44 7.75 15.28 -21.54
N ASP A 45 8.40 16.38 -21.14
CA ASP A 45 8.74 16.69 -19.74
C ASP A 45 7.60 17.38 -18.98
N SER A 46 6.45 17.61 -19.61
CA SER A 46 5.22 17.94 -18.86
C SER A 46 4.79 16.77 -17.98
N ASP A 47 4.04 17.06 -16.91
CA ASP A 47 3.51 16.08 -15.98
C ASP A 47 2.82 14.93 -16.73
N LYS A 48 3.50 13.79 -16.84
CA LYS A 48 2.95 12.60 -17.47
C LYS A 48 1.80 12.09 -16.62
N VAL A 49 0.57 12.37 -17.07
CA VAL A 49 -0.63 11.78 -16.48
C VAL A 49 -0.86 10.43 -17.15
N PHE A 50 -0.74 9.36 -16.37
CA PHE A 50 -1.08 8.01 -16.84
C PHE A 50 -2.60 7.87 -16.83
N GLY A 51 -3.19 7.76 -18.01
CA GLY A 51 -4.60 7.45 -18.21
C GLY A 51 -4.80 6.06 -18.81
N PRO A 52 -5.95 5.42 -18.57
CA PRO A 52 -6.28 4.17 -19.25
C PRO A 52 -6.46 4.43 -20.75
N VAL A 53 -5.75 3.67 -21.59
CA VAL A 53 -6.03 3.62 -23.03
C VAL A 53 -7.19 2.66 -23.24
N THR A 54 -8.38 3.19 -23.55
CA THR A 54 -9.57 2.37 -23.74
C THR A 54 -9.62 1.82 -25.16
N ALA A 55 -9.80 0.51 -25.31
CA ALA A 55 -10.12 -0.13 -26.59
C ALA A 55 -11.61 -0.46 -26.64
N ALA A 56 -12.14 -0.72 -27.85
CA ALA A 56 -13.47 -1.27 -27.98
C ALA A 56 -13.52 -2.64 -27.27
N PRO A 57 -14.48 -2.87 -26.35
CA PRO A 57 -14.55 -4.14 -25.64
C PRO A 57 -14.86 -5.26 -26.64
N PRO A 58 -14.17 -6.41 -26.56
CA PRO A 58 -14.45 -7.53 -27.45
C PRO A 58 -15.86 -8.08 -27.20
N ALA A 59 -16.47 -8.65 -28.23
CA ALA A 59 -17.73 -9.38 -28.08
C ALA A 59 -17.52 -10.58 -27.15
N VAL A 60 -18.23 -10.60 -26.02
CA VAL A 60 -18.20 -11.72 -25.07
C VAL A 60 -19.38 -12.63 -25.37
N ARG A 61 -19.15 -13.93 -25.49
CA ARG A 61 -20.20 -14.92 -25.80
C ARG A 61 -20.29 -15.99 -24.73
N VAL A 62 -21.46 -16.58 -24.59
CA VAL A 62 -21.65 -17.74 -23.71
C VAL A 62 -20.90 -18.94 -24.29
N HIS A 63 -20.04 -19.58 -23.50
CA HIS A 63 -19.43 -20.86 -23.89
C HIS A 63 -20.39 -22.01 -23.61
N LEU A 64 -20.92 -22.64 -24.65
CA LEU A 64 -21.91 -23.71 -24.49
C LEU A 64 -21.25 -24.91 -23.80
N ARG A 65 -21.85 -25.35 -22.67
CA ARG A 65 -21.30 -26.40 -21.81
C ARG A 65 -19.88 -26.12 -21.30
N GLY A 66 -19.47 -24.84 -21.25
CA GLY A 66 -18.14 -24.42 -20.82
C GLY A 66 -17.02 -24.68 -21.84
N ASN A 67 -17.36 -25.08 -23.08
CA ASN A 67 -16.35 -25.27 -24.13
C ASN A 67 -16.00 -23.91 -24.78
N PRO A 68 -14.75 -23.41 -24.66
CA PRO A 68 -14.36 -22.13 -25.25
C PRO A 68 -14.41 -22.11 -26.79
N GLU A 69 -14.35 -23.27 -27.44
CA GLU A 69 -14.45 -23.40 -28.90
C GLU A 69 -15.89 -23.32 -29.41
N VAL A 70 -16.89 -23.44 -28.52
CA VAL A 70 -18.31 -23.45 -28.91
C VAL A 70 -19.00 -22.21 -28.36
N SER A 71 -19.02 -21.17 -29.19
CA SER A 71 -19.67 -19.89 -28.89
C SER A 71 -21.19 -19.97 -29.08
N GLY A 72 -21.93 -19.51 -28.07
CA GLY A 72 -23.36 -19.26 -28.10
C GLY A 72 -23.68 -17.77 -28.27
N ASP A 73 -24.75 -17.34 -27.61
CA ASP A 73 -25.25 -15.96 -27.68
C ASP A 73 -24.25 -14.94 -27.13
N GLU A 74 -24.29 -13.73 -27.70
CA GLU A 74 -23.53 -12.58 -27.22
C GLU A 74 -24.10 -12.06 -25.90
N VAL A 75 -23.20 -11.73 -24.97
CA VAL A 75 -23.52 -11.26 -23.63
C VAL A 75 -23.23 -9.77 -23.54
N GLY A 76 -24.30 -8.99 -23.38
CA GLY A 76 -24.20 -7.57 -23.06
C GLY A 76 -23.63 -7.33 -21.64
N PRO A 77 -23.19 -6.10 -21.34
CA PRO A 77 -22.70 -5.75 -20.02
C PRO A 77 -23.78 -5.91 -18.95
N GLY A 78 -23.41 -6.45 -17.80
CA GLY A 78 -24.33 -6.71 -16.71
C GLY A 78 -23.66 -7.31 -15.49
N THR A 79 -24.49 -7.77 -14.55
CA THR A 79 -24.10 -8.32 -13.25
C THR A 79 -25.07 -9.43 -12.83
N ILE A 80 -24.90 -9.94 -11.62
CA ILE A 80 -25.80 -10.92 -11.00
C ILE A 80 -27.22 -10.35 -10.85
N SER A 81 -28.22 -11.16 -11.18
CA SER A 81 -29.64 -10.79 -11.08
C SER A 81 -30.25 -11.07 -9.71
N LEU A 82 -29.42 -11.27 -8.68
CA LEU A 82 -29.86 -11.72 -7.35
C LEU A 82 -30.41 -10.59 -6.47
N LEU A 83 -29.92 -9.37 -6.66
CA LEU A 83 -30.32 -8.22 -5.84
C LEU A 83 -31.59 -7.58 -6.41
N ALA A 84 -32.71 -7.79 -5.70
CA ALA A 84 -33.97 -7.13 -6.02
C ALA A 84 -33.82 -5.60 -5.98
N GLY A 85 -34.33 -4.90 -6.99
CA GLY A 85 -34.26 -3.44 -7.08
C GLY A 85 -33.03 -2.89 -7.80
N LEU A 86 -32.13 -3.75 -8.31
CA LEU A 86 -31.01 -3.34 -9.15
C LEU A 86 -31.07 -4.01 -10.53
N PRO A 87 -30.78 -3.27 -11.62
CA PRO A 87 -30.76 -3.85 -12.95
C PRO A 87 -29.57 -4.81 -13.10
N ALA A 88 -29.85 -6.01 -13.61
CA ALA A 88 -28.83 -7.02 -13.90
C ALA A 88 -28.13 -6.82 -15.27
N ARG A 89 -28.66 -5.92 -16.09
CA ARG A 89 -28.15 -5.57 -17.42
C ARG A 89 -27.93 -4.07 -17.46
N PHE A 90 -26.78 -3.66 -17.97
CA PHE A 90 -26.37 -2.25 -18.04
C PHE A 90 -26.62 -1.63 -19.41
N GLY A 91 -27.04 -2.44 -20.39
CA GLY A 91 -27.37 -2.03 -21.75
C GLY A 91 -27.01 -3.13 -22.74
N ASP A 92 -26.78 -2.75 -23.99
CA ASP A 92 -26.41 -3.67 -25.06
C ASP A 92 -24.88 -3.79 -25.23
N ALA A 93 -24.47 -4.64 -26.16
CA ALA A 93 -23.06 -4.87 -26.49
C ALA A 93 -22.39 -3.66 -27.20
N SER A 94 -23.14 -2.66 -27.64
CA SER A 94 -22.60 -1.47 -28.31
C SER A 94 -22.01 -0.44 -27.34
N LEU A 95 -22.30 -0.58 -26.04
CA LEU A 95 -21.77 0.32 -25.02
C LEU A 95 -20.24 0.34 -25.01
N SER A 96 -19.68 1.55 -24.95
CA SER A 96 -18.24 1.76 -24.80
C SER A 96 -17.74 1.21 -23.46
N ASP A 97 -16.48 0.84 -23.43
CA ASP A 97 -15.79 0.35 -22.23
C ASP A 97 -15.91 1.33 -21.03
N GLY A 98 -15.86 2.65 -21.29
CA GLY A 98 -16.10 3.68 -20.28
C GLY A 98 -17.52 3.66 -19.71
N MET A 99 -18.54 3.55 -20.57
CA MET A 99 -19.94 3.49 -20.13
C MET A 99 -20.24 2.20 -19.35
N ARG A 100 -19.64 1.07 -19.75
CA ARG A 100 -19.76 -0.20 -19.03
C ARG A 100 -19.22 -0.11 -17.61
N ARG A 101 -18.05 0.51 -17.42
CA ARG A 101 -17.46 0.76 -16.10
C ARG A 101 -18.29 1.72 -15.26
N ALA A 102 -18.80 2.81 -15.86
CA ALA A 102 -19.65 3.76 -15.17
C ALA A 102 -20.93 3.08 -14.65
N ALA A 103 -21.61 2.29 -15.50
CA ALA A 103 -22.81 1.56 -15.10
C ALA A 103 -22.54 0.54 -13.98
N LEU A 104 -21.40 -0.15 -14.00
CA LEU A 104 -21.00 -1.02 -12.89
C LEU A 104 -20.72 -0.22 -11.60
N ALA A 105 -20.07 0.94 -11.70
CA ALA A 105 -19.82 1.80 -10.55
C ALA A 105 -21.12 2.33 -9.94
N ASP A 106 -22.09 2.75 -10.77
CA ASP A 106 -23.42 3.16 -10.33
C ASP A 106 -24.17 2.00 -9.66
N TRP A 107 -24.04 0.77 -10.18
CA TRP A 107 -24.64 -0.42 -9.56
C TRP A 107 -24.01 -0.76 -8.20
N ILE A 108 -22.68 -0.67 -8.07
CA ILE A 108 -21.96 -0.94 -6.82
C ILE A 108 -22.32 0.11 -5.76
N THR A 109 -22.41 1.38 -6.15
CA THR A 109 -22.63 2.52 -5.23
C THR A 109 -24.10 2.87 -5.04
N SER A 110 -25.01 2.20 -5.74
CA SER A 110 -26.44 2.43 -5.64
C SER A 110 -26.94 2.33 -4.19
N PRO A 111 -27.84 3.23 -3.74
CA PRO A 111 -28.45 3.14 -2.42
C PRO A 111 -29.30 1.87 -2.23
N HIS A 112 -29.70 1.21 -3.33
CA HIS A 112 -30.41 -0.06 -3.30
C HIS A 112 -29.47 -1.27 -3.20
N ASN A 113 -28.14 -1.05 -3.19
CA ASN A 113 -27.14 -2.10 -3.00
C ASN A 113 -26.68 -2.13 -1.53
N PRO A 114 -27.21 -3.05 -0.69
CA PRO A 114 -26.84 -3.10 0.72
C PRO A 114 -25.44 -3.70 0.95
N LEU A 115 -24.87 -4.39 -0.03
CA LEU A 115 -23.63 -5.16 0.17
C LEU A 115 -22.43 -4.25 0.31
N THR A 116 -22.33 -3.21 -0.53
CA THR A 116 -21.17 -2.32 -0.56
C THR A 116 -20.94 -1.63 0.78
N ALA A 117 -22.02 -1.10 1.39
CA ALA A 117 -21.97 -0.45 2.70
C ALA A 117 -21.61 -1.45 3.82
N ARG A 118 -22.18 -2.67 3.81
CA ARG A 118 -21.84 -3.73 4.78
C ARG A 118 -20.38 -4.16 4.68
N VAL A 119 -19.86 -4.33 3.46
CA VAL A 119 -18.46 -4.72 3.24
C VAL A 119 -17.50 -3.63 3.73
N ILE A 120 -17.73 -2.35 3.40
CA ILE A 120 -16.83 -1.29 3.84
C ILE A 120 -16.87 -1.11 5.36
N VAL A 121 -18.04 -1.17 5.98
CA VAL A 121 -18.19 -1.15 7.44
C VAL A 121 -17.43 -2.29 8.09
N ASN A 122 -17.59 -3.51 7.59
CA ASN A 122 -16.91 -4.67 8.14
C ASN A 122 -15.38 -4.52 8.08
N ARG A 123 -14.86 -3.94 6.97
CA ARG A 123 -13.43 -3.64 6.83
C ARG A 123 -12.93 -2.56 7.78
N LEU A 124 -13.72 -1.49 7.95
CA LEU A 124 -13.38 -0.42 8.90
C LEU A 124 -13.38 -0.94 10.34
N TRP A 125 -14.39 -1.75 10.68
CA TRP A 125 -14.48 -2.41 11.97
C TRP A 125 -13.29 -3.34 12.20
N HIS A 126 -12.99 -4.21 11.23
CA HIS A 126 -11.84 -5.10 11.25
C HIS A 126 -10.52 -4.36 11.49
N HIS A 127 -10.30 -3.22 10.83
CA HIS A 127 -9.07 -2.45 11.01
C HIS A 127 -8.91 -1.89 12.43
N HIS A 128 -10.02 -1.51 13.08
CA HIS A 128 -10.00 -0.93 14.43
C HIS A 128 -9.94 -1.99 15.53
N PHE A 129 -10.65 -3.11 15.36
CA PHE A 129 -10.81 -4.14 16.39
C PHE A 129 -9.99 -5.42 16.13
N GLY A 130 -9.23 -5.49 15.04
CA GLY A 130 -8.45 -6.67 14.64
C GLY A 130 -9.28 -7.82 14.05
N VAL A 131 -10.59 -7.84 14.28
CA VAL A 131 -11.54 -8.78 13.65
C VAL A 131 -12.80 -8.04 13.21
N GLY A 132 -13.32 -8.36 12.02
CA GLY A 132 -14.57 -7.80 11.54
C GLY A 132 -15.79 -8.29 12.33
N LEU A 133 -16.92 -7.59 12.20
CA LEU A 133 -18.21 -8.10 12.68
C LEU A 133 -18.50 -9.46 12.02
N VAL A 134 -18.24 -9.55 10.72
CA VAL A 134 -18.01 -10.80 10.00
C VAL A 134 -16.50 -11.04 9.97
N ASP A 135 -16.07 -12.20 10.49
CA ASP A 135 -14.66 -12.60 10.62
C ASP A 135 -13.97 -12.89 9.27
N THR A 136 -14.74 -13.03 8.18
CA THR A 136 -14.26 -13.17 6.80
C THR A 136 -14.42 -11.84 6.02
N PRO A 137 -13.38 -10.97 5.94
CA PRO A 137 -13.55 -9.60 5.43
C PRO A 137 -13.87 -9.47 3.93
N SER A 138 -13.66 -10.54 3.15
CA SER A 138 -13.94 -10.59 1.72
C SER A 138 -15.01 -11.62 1.33
N ASP A 139 -15.63 -12.29 2.30
CA ASP A 139 -16.77 -13.19 2.03
C ASP A 139 -17.85 -12.95 3.09
N LEU A 140 -18.91 -12.26 2.70
CA LEU A 140 -20.12 -12.05 3.53
C LEU A 140 -21.26 -12.97 3.06
N GLY A 141 -20.98 -13.92 2.16
CA GLY A 141 -21.94 -14.87 1.63
C GLY A 141 -22.09 -16.10 2.51
N LEU A 142 -22.71 -17.15 1.96
CA LEU A 142 -22.93 -18.42 2.68
C LEU A 142 -21.64 -19.18 3.01
N GLY A 143 -20.55 -18.90 2.27
CA GLY A 143 -19.22 -19.47 2.53
C GLY A 143 -18.42 -18.71 3.59
N GLY A 144 -18.87 -17.51 3.96
CA GLY A 144 -18.27 -16.69 5.00
C GLY A 144 -18.84 -16.94 6.39
N GLY A 145 -18.27 -16.24 7.38
CA GLY A 145 -18.77 -16.26 8.74
C GLY A 145 -20.06 -15.46 8.91
N ARG A 146 -20.77 -15.74 10.02
CA ARG A 146 -21.94 -14.97 10.41
C ARG A 146 -21.53 -13.72 11.18
N PRO A 147 -22.24 -12.59 11.01
CA PRO A 147 -21.95 -11.39 11.79
C PRO A 147 -22.18 -11.67 13.28
N SER A 148 -21.22 -11.30 14.13
CA SER A 148 -21.40 -11.38 15.59
C SER A 148 -22.52 -10.46 16.08
N HIS A 149 -22.66 -9.29 15.44
CA HIS A 149 -23.68 -8.28 15.75
C HIS A 149 -24.37 -7.82 14.45
N PRO A 150 -25.37 -8.56 13.94
CA PRO A 150 -26.02 -8.26 12.66
C PRO A 150 -26.70 -6.89 12.65
N GLU A 151 -27.40 -6.53 13.73
CA GLU A 151 -28.08 -5.24 13.85
C GLU A 151 -27.10 -4.07 13.86
N LEU A 152 -25.94 -4.24 14.50
CA LEU A 152 -24.87 -3.23 14.50
C LEU A 152 -24.26 -3.05 13.11
N LEU A 153 -24.02 -4.15 12.39
CA LEU A 153 -23.52 -4.11 11.02
C LEU A 153 -24.49 -3.35 10.11
N ASP A 154 -25.79 -3.63 10.23
CA ASP A 154 -26.83 -2.98 9.42
C ASP A 154 -26.99 -1.50 9.78
N TRP A 155 -26.96 -1.17 11.07
CA TRP A 155 -26.99 0.21 11.53
C TRP A 155 -25.79 1.01 11.01
N LEU A 156 -24.57 0.49 11.18
CA LEU A 156 -23.36 1.14 10.66
C LEU A 156 -23.37 1.26 9.13
N ALA A 157 -23.91 0.27 8.41
CA ALA A 157 -24.05 0.33 6.96
C ALA A 157 -25.00 1.46 6.53
N SER A 158 -26.10 1.67 7.27
CA SER A 158 -27.00 2.79 7.03
C SER A 158 -26.34 4.16 7.28
N GLU A 159 -25.44 4.25 8.26
CA GLU A 159 -24.69 5.47 8.59
C GLU A 159 -23.72 5.88 7.47
N VAL A 160 -23.19 4.93 6.69
CA VAL A 160 -22.33 5.25 5.53
C VAL A 160 -23.08 6.12 4.52
N ALA A 161 -24.29 5.71 4.14
CA ALA A 161 -25.12 6.44 3.20
C ALA A 161 -25.61 7.77 3.80
N ALA A 162 -26.07 7.76 5.05
CA ALA A 162 -26.55 8.95 5.75
C ALA A 162 -25.48 10.05 5.89
N ARG A 163 -24.20 9.67 5.93
CA ARG A 163 -23.04 10.57 6.05
C ARG A 163 -22.36 10.86 4.71
N GLY A 164 -23.02 10.59 3.59
CA GLY A 164 -22.48 10.86 2.24
C GLY A 164 -21.19 10.10 1.95
N TRP A 165 -21.10 8.85 2.39
CA TRP A 165 -19.93 7.98 2.22
C TRP A 165 -18.63 8.50 2.87
N SER A 166 -18.74 9.40 3.84
CA SER A 166 -17.58 9.91 4.57
C SER A 166 -16.99 8.85 5.51
N LEU A 167 -15.95 8.15 5.04
CA LEU A 167 -15.23 7.17 5.87
C LEU A 167 -14.67 7.83 7.14
N LYS A 168 -14.20 9.09 7.05
CA LYS A 168 -13.71 9.85 8.21
C LYS A 168 -14.78 10.04 9.30
N ALA A 169 -16.03 10.31 8.89
CA ALA A 169 -17.13 10.43 9.84
C ALA A 169 -17.42 9.08 10.51
N LEU A 170 -17.32 7.97 9.77
CA LEU A 170 -17.51 6.62 10.32
C LEU A 170 -16.36 6.19 11.24
N HIS A 171 -15.10 6.49 10.89
CA HIS A 171 -13.97 6.30 11.79
C HIS A 171 -14.19 7.06 13.10
N ARG A 172 -14.63 8.33 13.05
CA ARG A 172 -14.95 9.10 14.26
C ARG A 172 -16.04 8.43 15.08
N LEU A 173 -17.12 7.97 14.43
CA LEU A 173 -18.22 7.28 15.10
C LEU A 173 -17.72 6.04 15.86
N ILE A 174 -16.89 5.22 15.22
CA ILE A 174 -16.29 4.03 15.84
C ILE A 174 -15.35 4.42 16.98
N CYS A 175 -14.36 5.30 16.72
CA CYS A 175 -13.34 5.67 17.69
C CYS A 175 -13.89 6.44 18.92
N THR A 176 -15.09 7.03 18.80
CA THR A 176 -15.77 7.71 19.92
C THR A 176 -16.84 6.85 20.58
N SER A 177 -17.00 5.59 20.16
CA SER A 177 -17.91 4.64 20.81
C SER A 177 -17.40 4.20 22.18
N HIS A 178 -18.30 3.69 23.02
CA HIS A 178 -17.90 3.05 24.27
C HIS A 178 -17.02 1.82 24.00
N ALA A 179 -17.38 1.00 23.00
CA ALA A 179 -16.65 -0.22 22.64
C ALA A 179 -15.18 0.06 22.30
N TYR A 180 -14.89 1.09 21.49
CA TYR A 180 -13.51 1.43 21.13
C TYR A 180 -12.70 1.99 22.30
N ARG A 181 -13.34 2.75 23.21
CA ARG A 181 -12.66 3.38 24.36
C ARG A 181 -12.54 2.48 25.59
N GLN A 182 -12.86 1.19 25.47
CA GLN A 182 -12.62 0.24 26.55
C GLN A 182 -11.12 0.09 26.81
N ARG A 183 -10.76 -0.31 28.03
CA ARG A 183 -9.37 -0.63 28.37
C ARG A 183 -9.00 -2.03 27.90
N SER A 184 -7.74 -2.21 27.50
CA SER A 184 -7.18 -3.51 27.11
C SER A 184 -6.72 -4.35 28.31
N VAL A 185 -6.31 -3.67 29.39
CA VAL A 185 -5.77 -4.26 30.63
C VAL A 185 -6.58 -3.89 31.86
N GLY A 186 -6.51 -4.74 32.89
CA GLY A 186 -7.15 -4.51 34.19
C GLY A 186 -8.67 -4.45 34.17
N VAL A 187 -9.34 -5.05 33.17
CA VAL A 187 -10.81 -5.08 33.05
C VAL A 187 -11.45 -5.79 34.26
N PRO A 188 -12.53 -5.25 34.88
CA PRO A 188 -13.18 -5.93 36.00
C PRO A 188 -13.77 -7.26 35.51
N ASP A 189 -13.77 -8.28 36.37
CA ASP A 189 -14.33 -9.60 36.07
C ASP A 189 -13.77 -10.27 34.80
N ALA A 190 -12.55 -9.90 34.39
CA ALA A 190 -11.91 -10.41 33.19
C ALA A 190 -11.85 -11.95 33.14
N ALA A 191 -11.69 -12.62 34.29
CA ALA A 191 -11.69 -14.08 34.35
C ALA A 191 -13.07 -14.69 33.98
N ALA A 192 -14.16 -14.07 34.43
CA ALA A 192 -15.50 -14.50 34.08
C ALA A 192 -15.81 -14.19 32.61
N ALA A 193 -15.42 -13.01 32.12
CA ALA A 193 -15.59 -12.63 30.72
C ALA A 193 -14.80 -13.57 29.78
N LEU A 194 -13.56 -13.90 30.12
CA LEU A 194 -12.72 -14.83 29.35
C LEU A 194 -13.30 -16.25 29.29
N ALA A 195 -13.98 -16.69 30.36
CA ALA A 195 -14.65 -17.99 30.37
C ALA A 195 -15.88 -18.04 29.43
N VAL A 196 -16.50 -16.90 29.13
CA VAL A 196 -17.65 -16.78 28.23
C VAL A 196 -17.21 -16.52 26.79
N ASP A 197 -16.25 -15.61 26.60
CA ASP A 197 -15.82 -15.11 25.29
C ASP A 197 -14.31 -14.87 25.28
N ALA A 198 -13.56 -15.96 25.11
CA ALA A 198 -12.10 -15.91 25.03
C ALA A 198 -11.60 -15.12 23.80
N ASP A 199 -12.33 -15.18 22.69
CA ASP A 199 -12.00 -14.54 21.41
C ASP A 199 -12.37 -13.04 21.37
N ASN A 200 -12.96 -12.51 22.45
CA ASN A 200 -13.41 -11.12 22.56
C ASN A 200 -14.39 -10.70 21.44
N ARG A 201 -15.21 -11.64 20.95
CA ARG A 201 -16.22 -11.40 19.89
C ARG A 201 -17.37 -10.52 20.38
N LEU A 202 -17.65 -10.51 21.68
CA LEU A 202 -18.64 -9.69 22.37
C LEU A 202 -18.09 -8.33 22.82
N LEU A 203 -16.80 -8.06 22.56
CA LEU A 203 -16.17 -6.75 22.77
C LEU A 203 -16.25 -6.30 24.24
N TRP A 204 -15.84 -7.17 25.16
CA TRP A 204 -15.80 -6.86 26.59
C TRP A 204 -14.51 -6.12 27.00
N ARG A 205 -13.52 -6.05 26.09
CA ARG A 205 -12.31 -5.23 26.22
C ARG A 205 -11.83 -4.70 24.86
N HIS A 206 -10.91 -3.73 24.88
CA HIS A 206 -10.10 -3.44 23.71
C HIS A 206 -9.00 -4.50 23.55
N SER A 207 -8.66 -4.88 22.31
CA SER A 207 -7.59 -5.84 22.03
C SER A 207 -6.34 -5.08 21.60
N PRO A 208 -5.17 -5.29 22.26
CA PRO A 208 -3.91 -4.74 21.78
C PRO A 208 -3.67 -5.16 20.34
N ARG A 209 -3.26 -4.20 19.50
CA ARG A 209 -3.08 -4.42 18.07
C ARG A 209 -1.61 -4.32 17.73
N ARG A 210 -1.09 -5.33 17.03
CA ARG A 210 0.29 -5.28 16.54
C ARG A 210 0.40 -4.24 15.42
N LEU A 211 1.53 -3.54 15.36
CA LEU A 211 1.85 -2.66 14.25
C LEU A 211 2.14 -3.50 12.98
N ASP A 212 1.45 -3.17 11.89
CA ASP A 212 1.79 -3.67 10.56
C ASP A 212 3.23 -3.31 10.18
N ALA A 213 3.87 -4.09 9.31
CA ALA A 213 5.25 -3.89 8.87
C ALA A 213 5.58 -2.44 8.46
N GLU A 214 4.69 -1.81 7.68
CA GLU A 214 4.84 -0.44 7.20
C GLU A 214 4.72 0.58 8.35
N SER A 215 3.78 0.36 9.27
CA SER A 215 3.56 1.20 10.44
C SER A 215 4.73 1.08 11.42
N LEU A 216 5.30 -0.11 11.60
CA LEU A 216 6.48 -0.34 12.42
C LEU A 216 7.74 0.32 11.85
N ARG A 217 7.91 0.26 10.52
CA ARG A 217 8.98 1.00 9.83
C ARG A 217 8.83 2.51 10.04
N ASP A 218 7.62 3.03 9.85
CA ASP A 218 7.33 4.46 10.01
C ASP A 218 7.47 4.91 11.48
N ALA A 219 7.06 4.07 12.44
CA ALA A 219 7.27 4.30 13.87
C ALA A 219 8.75 4.36 14.23
N THR A 220 9.56 3.42 13.71
CA THR A 220 11.02 3.43 13.88
C THR A 220 11.65 4.73 13.37
N LEU A 221 11.24 5.21 12.19
CA LEU A 221 11.69 6.50 11.65
C LEU A 221 11.21 7.68 12.50
N ALA A 222 9.99 7.62 13.03
CA ALA A 222 9.42 8.68 13.85
C ALA A 222 10.17 8.84 15.19
N VAL A 223 10.49 7.72 15.87
CA VAL A 223 11.24 7.75 17.13
C VAL A 223 12.70 8.09 16.93
N SER A 224 13.33 7.63 15.83
CA SER A 224 14.71 8.01 15.51
C SER A 224 14.85 9.48 15.12
N GLY A 225 13.75 10.12 14.70
CA GLY A 225 13.72 11.50 14.21
C GLY A 225 14.14 11.62 12.74
N CYS A 226 14.16 10.51 12.02
CA CYS A 226 14.48 10.47 10.59
C CYS A 226 13.24 10.62 9.70
N LEU A 227 12.03 10.42 10.22
CA LEU A 227 10.81 10.42 9.41
C LEU A 227 10.67 11.74 8.63
N ASN A 228 10.63 11.60 7.30
CA ASN A 228 10.30 12.67 6.38
C ASN A 228 8.78 12.69 6.15
N ASP A 229 8.14 13.76 6.59
CA ASP A 229 6.69 13.97 6.55
C ASP A 229 6.19 14.62 5.24
N ALA A 230 7.07 14.82 4.26
CA ALA A 230 6.72 15.40 2.97
C ALA A 230 5.59 14.62 2.30
N MET A 231 4.45 15.30 2.15
CA MET A 231 3.26 14.77 1.50
C MET A 231 3.29 15.01 -0.01
N HIS A 232 2.55 14.17 -0.73
CA HIS A 232 2.35 14.25 -2.19
C HIS A 232 3.64 14.03 -3.01
N GLY A 233 3.58 14.27 -4.31
CA GLY A 233 4.69 14.04 -5.22
C GLY A 233 4.98 12.57 -5.51
N PRO A 234 6.05 12.29 -6.29
CA PRO A 234 6.44 10.93 -6.63
C PRO A 234 6.85 10.16 -5.37
N GLY A 235 6.62 8.84 -5.37
CA GLY A 235 7.13 7.96 -4.32
C GLY A 235 8.66 7.83 -4.33
N TYR A 236 9.20 7.06 -3.39
CA TYR A 236 10.63 6.73 -3.35
C TYR A 236 10.87 5.27 -3.74
N ARG A 237 12.08 4.97 -4.22
CA ARG A 237 12.52 3.61 -4.59
C ARG A 237 13.71 3.25 -3.72
N ASP A 238 13.56 2.23 -2.89
CA ASP A 238 14.60 1.68 -2.03
C ASP A 238 15.24 0.44 -2.67
N PHE A 239 15.47 0.48 -3.98
CA PHE A 239 16.12 -0.59 -4.72
C PHE A 239 16.89 -0.06 -5.93
N ASP A 240 17.96 -0.78 -6.26
CA ASP A 240 18.64 -0.66 -7.54
C ASP A 240 17.89 -1.49 -8.59
N TYR A 241 17.78 -0.94 -9.80
CA TYR A 241 17.13 -1.56 -10.95
C TYR A 241 18.16 -1.88 -12.03
N GLU A 242 18.15 -3.12 -12.50
CA GLU A 242 18.97 -3.58 -13.62
C GLU A 242 18.05 -4.14 -14.72
N GLU A 243 18.14 -3.52 -15.90
CA GLU A 243 17.41 -3.99 -17.08
C GLU A 243 18.12 -5.21 -17.66
N ALA A 244 17.44 -6.35 -17.60
CA ALA A 244 17.89 -7.63 -18.12
C ALA A 244 16.69 -8.38 -18.71
N TYR A 245 16.91 -9.56 -19.30
CA TYR A 245 15.82 -10.40 -19.82
C TYR A 245 14.72 -10.65 -18.77
N ALA A 246 15.11 -10.81 -17.51
CA ALA A 246 14.23 -10.71 -16.35
C ALA A 246 14.70 -9.52 -15.50
N PRO A 247 13.87 -8.47 -15.31
CA PRO A 247 14.28 -7.30 -14.54
C PRO A 247 14.70 -7.65 -13.11
N VAL A 248 15.86 -7.14 -12.68
CA VAL A 248 16.41 -7.42 -11.34
C VAL A 248 16.21 -6.20 -10.45
N TYR A 249 15.66 -6.45 -9.26
CA TYR A 249 15.42 -5.44 -8.23
C TYR A 249 16.21 -5.82 -6.98
N ARG A 250 17.18 -5.00 -6.59
CA ARG A 250 18.02 -5.22 -5.41
C ARG A 250 17.72 -4.16 -4.36
N TYR A 251 16.99 -4.52 -3.31
CA TYR A 251 16.66 -3.58 -2.24
C TYR A 251 17.93 -3.08 -1.53
N VAL A 252 17.96 -1.77 -1.28
CA VAL A 252 19.02 -1.08 -0.53
C VAL A 252 18.49 -0.67 0.85
N THR A 253 19.38 -0.53 1.83
CA THR A 253 18.98 -0.06 3.15
C THR A 253 18.62 1.44 3.09
N PRO A 254 17.40 1.84 3.48
CA PRO A 254 17.00 3.24 3.44
C PRO A 254 17.65 4.04 4.58
N ASP A 255 18.73 4.74 4.26
CA ASP A 255 19.54 5.51 5.22
C ASP A 255 19.81 6.95 4.77
N THR A 256 18.95 7.48 3.91
CA THR A 256 19.02 8.86 3.42
C THR A 256 17.66 9.55 3.53
N PRO A 257 17.61 10.89 3.69
CA PRO A 257 16.36 11.62 3.93
C PRO A 257 15.26 11.44 2.87
N ASP A 258 15.64 11.19 1.61
CA ASP A 258 14.73 10.90 0.51
C ASP A 258 14.06 9.51 0.63
N LEU A 259 14.74 8.55 1.27
CA LEU A 259 14.24 7.20 1.51
C LEU A 259 13.50 7.07 2.85
N TRP A 260 13.56 8.08 3.73
CA TRP A 260 12.91 8.10 5.04
C TRP A 260 11.47 8.62 5.02
N ARG A 261 10.84 8.65 3.84
CA ARG A 261 9.42 9.00 3.72
C ARG A 261 8.54 7.89 4.29
N ARG A 262 7.31 8.28 4.65
CA ARG A 262 6.26 7.35 5.07
C ARG A 262 6.12 6.21 4.07
N SER A 263 5.95 4.99 4.58
CA SER A 263 5.89 3.77 3.79
C SER A 263 4.77 3.75 2.75
N ILE A 264 3.74 4.58 2.91
CA ILE A 264 2.67 4.79 1.91
C ILE A 264 3.19 5.36 0.57
N TYR A 265 4.34 6.04 0.57
CA TYR A 265 4.98 6.59 -0.62
C TYR A 265 6.03 5.63 -1.21
N ARG A 266 6.22 4.44 -0.65
CA ARG A 266 7.20 3.47 -1.16
C ARG A 266 6.72 2.87 -2.47
N PHE A 267 7.62 2.75 -3.45
CA PHE A 267 7.36 1.96 -4.64
C PHE A 267 7.31 0.45 -4.31
N VAL A 268 6.27 -0.24 -4.77
CA VAL A 268 6.09 -1.68 -4.52
C VAL A 268 6.39 -2.48 -5.79
N VAL A 269 7.48 -3.26 -5.77
CA VAL A 269 7.79 -4.22 -6.82
C VAL A 269 6.94 -5.48 -6.63
N ARG A 270 6.01 -5.75 -7.56
CA ARG A 270 5.08 -6.89 -7.43
C ARG A 270 5.77 -8.26 -7.50
N SER A 271 6.83 -8.39 -8.29
CA SER A 271 7.55 -9.65 -8.51
C SER A 271 8.58 -9.97 -7.42
N THR A 272 9.04 -8.96 -6.67
CA THR A 272 10.15 -9.08 -5.73
C THR A 272 9.76 -8.42 -4.41
N PRO A 273 9.19 -9.18 -3.46
CA PRO A 273 8.83 -8.67 -2.14
C PRO A 273 10.04 -8.14 -1.36
N HIS A 274 9.83 -7.09 -0.56
CA HIS A 274 10.87 -6.54 0.30
C HIS A 274 11.13 -7.49 1.48
N ALA A 275 12.35 -7.99 1.64
CA ALA A 275 12.67 -9.03 2.62
C ALA A 275 12.32 -8.64 4.07
N PHE A 276 12.77 -7.47 4.54
CA PHE A 276 12.47 -6.99 5.90
C PHE A 276 10.97 -6.90 6.18
N LEU A 277 10.19 -6.31 5.28
CA LEU A 277 8.76 -6.15 5.45
C LEU A 277 8.01 -7.48 5.35
N THR A 278 8.44 -8.36 4.44
CA THR A 278 7.87 -9.71 4.30
C THR A 278 8.07 -10.51 5.59
N THR A 279 9.24 -10.41 6.22
CA THR A 279 9.49 -11.04 7.52
C THR A 279 8.51 -10.56 8.59
N LEU A 280 8.08 -9.29 8.52
CA LEU A 280 7.12 -8.65 9.41
C LEU A 280 5.67 -8.79 8.93
N ASP A 281 5.36 -9.86 8.19
CA ASP A 281 4.02 -10.20 7.68
C ASP A 281 3.41 -9.19 6.68
N CYS A 282 4.23 -8.35 6.04
CA CYS A 282 3.74 -7.52 4.93
C CYS A 282 3.17 -8.40 3.82
N PRO A 283 1.92 -8.18 3.38
CA PRO A 283 1.30 -9.01 2.35
C PRO A 283 2.09 -9.03 1.05
N ASN A 284 2.10 -10.18 0.39
CA ASN A 284 2.68 -10.30 -0.94
C ASN A 284 1.84 -9.47 -1.94
N PRO A 285 2.43 -8.46 -2.62
CA PRO A 285 1.71 -7.58 -3.52
C PRO A 285 1.15 -8.27 -4.79
N ALA A 286 1.56 -9.50 -5.07
CA ALA A 286 1.00 -10.31 -6.15
C ALA A 286 -0.29 -11.06 -5.73
N ASN A 287 -0.62 -11.11 -4.44
CA ASN A 287 -1.74 -11.88 -3.91
C ASN A 287 -2.83 -10.98 -3.33
N LEU A 288 -4.05 -11.52 -3.25
CA LEU A 288 -5.14 -10.90 -2.49
C LEU A 288 -4.93 -11.16 -0.99
N ALA A 289 -4.99 -10.10 -0.18
CA ALA A 289 -4.85 -10.17 1.27
C ALA A 289 -6.08 -9.53 1.93
N PRO A 290 -7.18 -10.28 2.15
CA PRO A 290 -8.41 -9.77 2.75
C PRO A 290 -8.23 -9.40 4.23
N ALA A 291 -7.32 -10.11 4.91
CA ALA A 291 -6.84 -9.81 6.25
C ALA A 291 -5.32 -9.91 6.27
N ARG A 292 -4.68 -9.13 7.15
CA ARG A 292 -3.24 -9.20 7.38
C ARG A 292 -2.95 -10.29 8.40
N LEU A 293 -1.84 -10.99 8.20
CA LEU A 293 -1.37 -11.97 9.17
C LEU A 293 -0.71 -11.23 10.33
N GLU A 294 -1.02 -11.63 11.55
CA GLU A 294 -0.29 -11.20 12.74
C GLU A 294 0.38 -12.43 13.34
N THR A 295 1.70 -12.55 13.15
CA THR A 295 2.47 -13.63 13.75
C THR A 295 3.47 -13.08 14.77
N THR A 296 3.87 -13.94 15.70
CA THR A 296 4.98 -13.66 16.62
C THR A 296 5.99 -14.79 16.47
N THR A 297 7.06 -14.54 15.71
CA THR A 297 8.07 -15.54 15.40
C THR A 297 9.45 -15.09 15.82
N ALA A 298 10.33 -16.04 16.12
CA ALA A 298 11.73 -15.75 16.42
C ALA A 298 12.43 -14.99 15.27
N LEU A 299 12.03 -15.25 14.01
CA LEU A 299 12.58 -14.57 12.85
C LEU A 299 12.23 -13.08 12.86
N GLN A 300 11.01 -12.70 13.26
CA GLN A 300 10.63 -11.29 13.41
C GLN A 300 11.44 -10.60 14.50
N SER A 301 11.56 -11.21 15.69
CA SER A 301 12.40 -10.66 16.76
C SER A 301 13.86 -10.51 16.34
N LEU A 302 14.41 -11.50 15.61
CA LEU A 302 15.77 -11.42 15.08
C LEU A 302 15.92 -10.37 13.98
N ALA A 303 14.89 -10.14 13.16
CA ALA A 303 14.89 -9.10 12.15
C ALA A 303 14.89 -7.70 12.79
N LEU A 304 14.05 -7.47 13.80
CA LEU A 304 14.06 -6.21 14.55
C LEU A 304 15.39 -5.97 15.25
N LEU A 305 15.98 -7.04 15.78
CA LEU A 305 17.26 -6.96 16.45
C LEU A 305 18.42 -6.74 15.48
N ASN A 306 18.47 -7.38 14.31
CA ASN A 306 19.70 -7.47 13.49
C ASN A 306 19.61 -6.84 12.09
N ASN A 307 18.43 -6.42 11.63
CA ASN A 307 18.31 -5.81 10.31
C ASN A 307 19.10 -4.49 10.24
N ASP A 308 19.80 -4.29 9.12
CA ASP A 308 20.66 -3.11 8.90
C ASP A 308 19.89 -1.79 9.04
N PHE A 309 18.64 -1.73 8.57
CA PHE A 309 17.78 -0.56 8.79
C PHE A 309 17.58 -0.30 10.28
N MET A 310 17.21 -1.32 11.07
CA MET A 310 16.97 -1.17 12.50
C MET A 310 18.23 -0.72 13.26
N LEU A 311 19.39 -1.28 12.91
CA LEU A 311 20.67 -0.90 13.51
C LEU A 311 21.04 0.56 13.21
N ARG A 312 20.86 1.01 11.97
CA ARG A 312 21.12 2.41 11.59
C ARG A 312 20.15 3.36 12.28
N GLN A 313 18.87 3.02 12.32
CA GLN A 313 17.85 3.84 12.99
C GLN A 313 18.07 3.91 14.50
N ALA A 314 18.54 2.85 15.15
CA ALA A 314 18.96 2.90 16.56
C ALA A 314 20.12 3.88 16.78
N GLY A 315 21.08 3.95 15.84
CA GLY A 315 22.16 4.94 15.88
C GLY A 315 21.68 6.39 15.67
N HIS A 316 20.74 6.62 14.73
CA HIS A 316 20.11 7.93 14.56
C HIS A 316 19.33 8.35 15.80
N TRP A 317 18.62 7.41 16.41
CA TRP A 317 17.86 7.65 17.63
C TRP A 317 18.76 8.00 18.82
N ALA A 318 19.88 7.30 19.00
CA ALA A 318 20.87 7.63 20.03
C ALA A 318 21.36 9.08 19.91
N ARG A 319 21.74 9.52 18.69
CA ARG A 319 22.14 10.92 18.44
C ARG A 319 21.02 11.92 18.71
N ARG A 320 19.77 11.55 18.43
CA ARG A 320 18.61 12.37 18.79
C ARG A 320 18.49 12.52 20.30
N LEU A 321 18.63 11.44 21.07
CA LEU A 321 18.56 11.47 22.53
C LEU A 321 19.67 12.34 23.13
N GLU A 322 20.90 12.22 22.63
CA GLU A 322 22.02 13.09 23.06
C GLU A 322 21.72 14.56 22.84
N ARG A 323 21.14 14.91 21.69
CA ARG A 323 20.77 16.29 21.35
C ARG A 323 19.61 16.82 22.20
N GLU A 324 18.60 16.00 22.46
CA GLU A 324 17.36 16.43 23.12
C GLU A 324 17.43 16.37 24.65
N ALA A 325 18.19 15.43 25.22
CA ALA A 325 18.28 15.21 26.67
C ALA A 325 19.67 15.52 27.26
N GLY A 326 20.65 15.88 26.43
CA GLY A 326 22.01 16.18 26.88
C GLY A 326 22.79 14.91 27.28
N PRO A 327 23.85 15.02 28.09
CA PRO A 327 24.76 13.91 28.41
C PRO A 327 24.28 13.01 29.56
N ASP A 328 23.18 13.34 30.25
CA ASP A 328 22.70 12.57 31.41
C ASP A 328 21.95 11.29 30.98
N PRO A 329 22.45 10.09 31.32
CA PRO A 329 21.78 8.83 30.98
C PRO A 329 20.35 8.72 31.52
N ALA A 330 20.06 9.26 32.70
CA ALA A 330 18.73 9.18 33.29
C ALA A 330 17.72 10.00 32.45
N ALA A 331 18.07 11.24 32.09
CA ALA A 331 17.27 12.07 31.21
C ALA A 331 17.08 11.44 29.81
N GLN A 332 18.12 10.83 29.26
CA GLN A 332 18.07 10.14 27.95
C GLN A 332 17.11 8.93 27.98
N VAL A 333 17.15 8.12 29.04
CA VAL A 333 16.25 6.98 29.23
C VAL A 333 14.79 7.45 29.32
N VAL A 334 14.50 8.46 30.15
CA VAL A 334 13.13 9.02 30.26
C VAL A 334 12.65 9.54 28.91
N ARG A 335 13.51 10.23 28.15
CA ARG A 335 13.15 10.73 26.82
C ARG A 335 12.86 9.59 25.84
N ALA A 336 13.65 8.52 25.85
CA ALA A 336 13.45 7.37 24.98
C ALA A 336 12.12 6.67 25.25
N TYR A 337 11.78 6.42 26.51
CA TYR A 337 10.51 5.81 26.91
C TYR A 337 9.31 6.68 26.48
N ARG A 338 9.37 8.00 26.69
CA ARG A 338 8.30 8.91 26.25
C ARG A 338 8.12 8.91 24.73
N LEU A 339 9.21 8.80 23.96
CA LEU A 339 9.15 8.79 22.49
C LEU A 339 8.62 7.47 21.93
N ALA A 340 9.06 6.33 22.48
CA ALA A 340 8.75 5.01 21.91
C ALA A 340 7.54 4.33 22.55
N LEU A 341 7.33 4.52 23.85
CA LEU A 341 6.32 3.81 24.63
C LEU A 341 5.25 4.75 25.19
N ALA A 342 5.33 6.05 24.90
CA ALA A 342 4.38 7.08 25.35
C ALA A 342 4.15 7.16 26.88
N ARG A 343 5.09 6.65 27.68
CA ARG A 343 5.07 6.70 29.15
C ARG A 343 6.46 6.95 29.72
N GLU A 344 6.55 7.07 31.04
CA GLU A 344 7.82 7.08 31.75
C GLU A 344 8.23 5.65 32.15
N PRO A 345 9.54 5.38 32.29
CA PRO A 345 10.01 4.11 32.80
C PRO A 345 9.61 3.95 34.28
N GLU A 346 9.28 2.73 34.67
CA GLU A 346 9.18 2.38 36.10
C GLU A 346 10.57 2.39 36.76
N ASP A 347 10.64 2.48 38.09
CA ASP A 347 11.92 2.58 38.81
C ASP A 347 12.91 1.45 38.46
N ALA A 348 12.41 0.22 38.32
CA ALA A 348 13.24 -0.94 37.94
C ALA A 348 13.70 -0.87 36.47
N GLU A 349 12.83 -0.41 35.57
CA GLU A 349 13.14 -0.22 34.16
C GLU A 349 14.17 0.89 33.97
N ALA A 350 14.02 2.00 34.68
CA ALA A 350 14.93 3.13 34.66
C ALA A 350 16.32 2.70 35.13
N ALA A 351 16.41 1.99 36.26
CA ALA A 351 17.68 1.48 36.77
C ALA A 351 18.38 0.53 35.77
N ALA A 352 17.64 -0.42 35.18
CA ALA A 352 18.18 -1.34 34.19
C ALA A 352 18.62 -0.65 32.89
N ALA A 353 17.82 0.30 32.41
CA ALA A 353 18.11 1.06 31.20
C ALA A 353 19.35 1.96 31.38
N VAL A 354 19.49 2.64 32.52
CA VAL A 354 20.68 3.45 32.82
C VAL A 354 21.93 2.57 32.91
N ALA A 355 21.83 1.39 33.53
CA ALA A 355 22.94 0.43 33.56
C ALA A 355 23.34 -0.04 32.15
N LEU A 356 22.37 -0.28 31.26
CA LEU A 356 22.62 -0.65 29.87
C LEU A 356 23.28 0.50 29.08
N VAL A 357 22.76 1.72 29.20
CA VAL A 357 23.34 2.90 28.54
C VAL A 357 24.78 3.12 28.99
N THR A 358 25.06 2.96 30.28
CA THR A 358 26.41 3.16 30.84
C THR A 358 27.39 2.07 30.38
N SER A 359 26.94 0.82 30.29
CA SER A 359 27.81 -0.32 29.97
C SER A 359 28.01 -0.56 28.46
N ALA A 360 26.98 -0.29 27.66
CA ALA A 360 26.95 -0.66 26.24
C ALA A 360 26.68 0.53 25.30
N GLY A 361 26.28 1.69 25.82
CA GLY A 361 25.98 2.89 25.05
C GLY A 361 24.51 3.03 24.63
N LEU A 362 24.15 4.25 24.22
CA LEU A 362 22.79 4.58 23.76
C LEU A 362 22.31 3.79 22.54
N PRO A 363 23.12 3.49 21.50
CA PRO A 363 22.63 2.75 20.34
C PRO A 363 22.11 1.35 20.71
N GLN A 364 22.76 0.68 21.67
CA GLN A 364 22.39 -0.64 22.17
C GLN A 364 21.09 -0.58 22.98
N PHE A 365 20.92 0.46 23.79
CA PHE A 365 19.66 0.73 24.49
C PHE A 365 18.52 1.04 23.51
N CYS A 366 18.74 1.90 22.51
CA CYS A 366 17.75 2.20 21.47
C CYS A 366 17.35 0.94 20.69
N ARG A 367 18.33 0.13 20.30
CA ARG A 367 18.13 -1.17 19.63
C ARG A 367 17.29 -2.12 20.47
N MET A 368 17.56 -2.20 21.77
CA MET A 368 16.75 -3.00 22.70
C MET A 368 15.31 -2.49 22.73
N LEU A 369 15.11 -1.16 22.81
CA LEU A 369 13.78 -0.56 22.96
C LEU A 369 12.92 -0.77 21.71
N LEU A 370 13.51 -0.64 20.52
CA LEU A 370 12.87 -0.97 19.24
C LEU A 370 12.48 -2.46 19.10
N ASN A 371 13.04 -3.34 19.93
CA ASN A 371 12.77 -4.79 19.92
C ASN A 371 11.88 -5.24 21.09
N THR A 372 11.33 -4.30 21.87
CA THR A 372 10.38 -4.63 22.93
C THR A 372 9.00 -4.96 22.35
N ASN A 373 8.24 -5.81 23.03
CA ASN A 373 6.84 -6.04 22.66
C ASN A 373 6.04 -4.74 22.75
N GLU A 374 6.27 -3.91 23.77
CA GLU A 374 5.52 -2.67 23.94
C GLU A 374 5.69 -1.69 22.77
N PHE A 375 6.85 -1.67 22.11
CA PHE A 375 7.03 -0.88 20.88
C PHE A 375 6.25 -1.44 19.68
N LEU A 376 5.92 -2.73 19.68
CA LEU A 376 5.26 -3.41 18.57
C LEU A 376 3.73 -3.41 18.65
N PHE A 377 3.17 -3.05 19.79
CA PHE A 377 1.73 -3.09 20.03
C PHE A 377 1.20 -1.69 20.38
N VAL A 378 -0.02 -1.40 19.94
CA VAL A 378 -0.79 -0.21 20.31
C VAL A 378 -2.01 -0.68 21.07
N ASP A 379 -2.26 -0.12 22.25
CA ASP A 379 -3.28 -0.56 23.19
C ASP A 379 -4.46 0.40 23.40
#